data_AF-A0A401QTQ0-F1
#
_entry.id   AF-A0A401QTQ0-F1
#
_cell.length_a   1.000
_cell.length_b   1.000
_cell.length_c   1.000
_cell.angle_alpha   90.00
_cell.angle_beta   90.00
_cell.angle_gamma   90.00
#
_symmetry.space_group_name_H-M   'P 1'
#
loop_
_entity.id
_entity.type
_entity.pdbx_description
1 polymer ?
#
loop_
_entity_poly.entity_id
_entity_poly.type
_entity_poly.pdbx_seq_one_letter_code
_entity_poly.pdbx_strand_id
1 'polypeptide(L)'
;MNYHRNNWRQVADVAAPFIPGGRALMDAVNVVQGFSDNVGRDRLQYVQDGRPVVELPWQPPGPPPDPQRAEAVGRQAWGVLFADAQQYGARPLLDQAGTLLASLPPTELDLVVRRFGTQGLDRWDALTHIEDEHGQPAYDWRRQQELFSWLLRTVSPYGAMLIGAGMPCSQPDYDAECGCGDHGWVLPEGPFAQVDGAYVTENWQWVSASTEAMSWQDMDQGRFGTCWLLTSMQAVLQANSQYAPRHLRLEANGTVTVTLYDEGTPIGITLVPDLPYGHGGLWGAKGHTADARYAETWPGYFEKAAAQFFGNYHDVAHGGGVCDALALLTGRAAQPLDLTSPWLAQEIADRKARGQALVATTPGTSDRDTIADGRLAANHAYFIKDVDPAGGRICLGNPWGDGATRQMWECWLTRQEVGPHLVRIDAVDTW
;
A
#
# COMPACT_ATOMS: atom_id res chain seq x y z
N MET A 1 -8.76 16.22 20.57
CA MET A 1 -8.50 17.62 20.18
C MET A 1 -7.02 17.75 19.83
N ASN A 2 -6.68 17.62 18.54
CA ASN A 2 -5.46 18.11 17.86
C ASN A 2 -5.54 17.76 16.35
N TYR A 3 -6.73 17.92 15.75
CA TYR A 3 -7.07 17.37 14.42
C TYR A 3 -7.02 18.41 13.28
N HIS A 4 -6.16 19.41 13.38
CA HIS A 4 -6.11 20.49 12.39
C HIS A 4 -4.68 20.91 12.10
N ARG A 5 -4.04 20.28 11.10
CA ARG A 5 -2.85 20.88 10.46
C ARG A 5 -3.11 21.45 9.06
N ASN A 6 -4.23 21.15 8.38
CA ASN A 6 -4.46 21.62 7.01
C ASN A 6 -5.77 22.42 6.73
N ASN A 7 -6.54 22.80 7.76
CA ASN A 7 -7.85 23.46 7.57
C ASN A 7 -7.77 24.97 7.21
N TRP A 8 -6.57 25.58 7.19
CA TRP A 8 -6.43 27.02 6.96
C TRP A 8 -6.59 27.42 5.50
N ARG A 9 -6.24 26.55 4.54
CA ARG A 9 -6.38 26.83 3.10
C ARG A 9 -7.82 26.87 2.64
N GLN A 10 -8.63 25.88 3.03
CA GLN A 10 -10.06 25.89 2.72
C GLN A 10 -10.74 27.17 3.23
N VAL A 11 -10.34 27.65 4.42
CA VAL A 11 -10.85 28.91 4.97
C VAL A 11 -10.29 30.11 4.21
N ALA A 12 -9.02 30.10 3.83
CA ALA A 12 -8.36 31.18 3.10
C ALA A 12 -8.89 31.32 1.66
N ASP A 13 -9.12 30.22 0.94
CA ASP A 13 -9.64 30.22 -0.44
C ASP A 13 -11.08 30.74 -0.51
N VAL A 14 -11.90 30.40 0.49
CA VAL A 14 -13.26 30.92 0.61
C VAL A 14 -13.25 32.40 0.97
N ALA A 15 -12.28 32.87 1.77
CA ALA A 15 -12.19 34.27 2.21
C ALA A 15 -11.46 35.19 1.21
N ALA A 16 -10.55 34.66 0.39
CA ALA A 16 -9.68 35.41 -0.52
C ALA A 16 -10.41 36.34 -1.51
N PRO A 17 -11.60 35.99 -2.06
CA PRO A 17 -12.37 36.90 -2.91
C PRO A 17 -12.93 38.12 -2.17
N PHE A 18 -13.06 38.04 -0.84
CA PHE A 18 -13.70 39.06 -0.01
C PHE A 18 -12.69 39.97 0.70
N ILE A 19 -11.40 39.68 0.58
CA ILE A 19 -10.31 40.47 1.17
C ILE A 19 -9.62 41.26 0.04
N PRO A 20 -9.48 42.60 0.15
CA PRO A 20 -8.73 43.39 -0.81
C PRO A 20 -7.29 42.87 -0.94
N GLY A 21 -6.89 42.50 -2.16
CA GLY A 21 -5.58 41.88 -2.41
C GLY A 21 -5.48 40.39 -2.07
N GLY A 22 -6.54 39.76 -1.55
CA GLY A 22 -6.58 38.34 -1.18
C GLY A 22 -6.28 37.41 -2.36
N ARG A 23 -6.80 37.71 -3.56
CA ARG A 23 -6.46 36.94 -4.77
C ARG A 23 -4.98 37.04 -5.16
N ALA A 24 -4.41 38.25 -5.14
CA ALA A 24 -3.00 38.45 -5.46
C ALA A 24 -2.07 37.82 -4.41
N LEU A 25 -2.48 37.80 -3.14
CA LEU A 25 -1.79 37.08 -2.07
C LEU A 25 -1.82 35.57 -2.31
N MET A 26 -2.97 35.01 -2.69
CA MET A 26 -3.09 33.59 -3.02
C MET A 26 -2.29 33.22 -4.27
N ASP A 27 -2.25 34.07 -5.29
CA ASP A 27 -1.43 33.86 -6.49
C ASP A 27 0.07 33.86 -6.15
N ALA A 28 0.52 34.78 -5.29
CA ALA A 28 1.91 34.79 -4.80
C ALA A 28 2.24 33.56 -3.95
N VAL A 29 1.30 33.12 -3.08
CA VAL A 29 1.41 31.87 -2.33
C VAL A 29 1.51 30.69 -3.30
N ASN A 30 0.71 30.64 -4.35
CA ASN A 30 0.73 29.58 -5.36
C ASN A 30 2.04 29.55 -6.16
N VAL A 31 2.62 30.71 -6.48
CA VAL A 31 3.94 30.79 -7.16
C VAL A 31 5.05 30.29 -6.23
N VAL A 32 5.07 30.74 -4.97
CA VAL A 32 6.05 30.28 -3.97
C VAL A 32 5.86 28.79 -3.67
N GLN A 33 4.62 28.32 -3.62
CA GLN A 33 4.25 26.92 -3.52
C GLN A 33 4.81 26.14 -4.72
N GLY A 34 4.60 26.60 -5.96
CA GLY A 34 5.11 25.93 -7.16
C GLY A 34 6.64 25.81 -7.18
N PHE A 35 7.37 26.83 -6.70
CA PHE A 35 8.82 26.71 -6.52
C PHE A 35 9.20 25.75 -5.39
N SER A 36 8.51 25.81 -4.25
CA SER A 36 8.68 24.88 -3.13
C SER A 36 8.34 23.43 -3.49
N ASP A 37 7.36 23.23 -4.36
CA ASP A 37 6.85 21.93 -4.80
C ASP A 37 7.81 21.34 -5.85
N ASN A 38 8.37 22.15 -6.75
CA ASN A 38 9.44 21.71 -7.65
C ASN A 38 10.70 21.31 -6.88
N VAL A 39 11.16 22.15 -5.95
CA VAL A 39 12.29 21.81 -5.05
C VAL A 39 11.92 20.64 -4.12
N GLY A 40 10.64 20.47 -3.80
CA GLY A 40 10.11 19.35 -3.03
C GLY A 40 10.11 18.03 -3.80
N ARG A 41 9.84 18.05 -5.11
CA ARG A 41 9.87 16.87 -5.99
C ARG A 41 11.29 16.29 -6.12
N ASP A 42 12.30 17.16 -6.18
CA ASP A 42 13.71 16.73 -6.17
C ASP A 42 14.07 16.01 -4.86
N ARG A 43 13.45 16.39 -3.74
CA ARG A 43 13.62 15.71 -2.43
C ARG A 43 12.84 14.40 -2.35
N LEU A 44 11.68 14.32 -3.00
CA LEU A 44 10.85 13.12 -3.09
C LEU A 44 11.35 12.06 -4.10
N GLN A 45 12.46 12.34 -4.78
CA GLN A 45 13.01 11.48 -5.85
C GLN A 45 11.94 11.08 -6.87
N TYR A 46 11.07 12.03 -7.25
CA TYR A 46 9.98 11.77 -8.18
C TYR A 46 10.53 11.35 -9.56
N VAL A 47 10.03 10.24 -10.09
CA VAL A 47 10.32 9.76 -11.44
C VAL A 47 9.01 9.66 -12.21
N GLN A 48 8.93 10.43 -13.29
CA GLN A 48 7.81 10.36 -14.22
C GLN A 48 7.86 9.05 -15.01
N ASP A 49 6.71 8.38 -15.17
CA ASP A 49 6.55 7.15 -15.97
C ASP A 49 7.55 6.03 -15.62
N GLY A 50 8.02 6.00 -14.37
CA GLY A 50 9.02 5.04 -13.91
C GLY A 50 9.26 5.09 -12.40
N ARG A 51 10.07 4.16 -11.90
CA ARG A 51 10.39 4.04 -10.47
C ARG A 51 11.70 4.75 -10.10
N PRO A 52 11.81 5.33 -8.89
CA PRO A 52 13.07 5.86 -8.39
C PRO A 52 14.11 4.75 -8.23
N VAL A 53 15.31 4.99 -8.76
CA VAL A 53 16.49 4.14 -8.55
C VAL A 53 17.61 5.03 -8.05
N VAL A 54 17.80 5.06 -6.73
CA VAL A 54 18.71 5.98 -6.06
C VAL A 54 19.69 5.24 -5.17
N GLU A 55 20.93 5.68 -5.16
CA GLU A 55 21.94 5.15 -4.23
C GLU A 55 21.70 5.78 -2.86
N LEU A 56 21.38 4.95 -1.87
CA LEU A 56 21.20 5.38 -0.48
C LEU A 56 22.33 4.84 0.39
N PRO A 57 22.78 5.61 1.41
CA PRO A 57 23.73 5.11 2.40
C PRO A 57 23.21 3.82 3.04
N TRP A 58 23.96 2.74 2.89
CA TRP A 58 23.60 1.44 3.42
C TRP A 58 24.84 0.68 3.87
N GLN A 59 24.77 0.16 5.09
CA GLN A 59 25.78 -0.76 5.59
C GLN A 59 25.16 -2.16 5.74
N PRO A 60 25.54 -3.10 4.87
CA PRO A 60 25.05 -4.47 4.97
C PRO A 60 25.50 -5.13 6.28
N PRO A 61 24.67 -5.99 6.89
CA PRO A 61 25.13 -6.86 7.95
C PRO A 61 26.13 -7.89 7.39
N GLY A 62 27.28 -8.05 8.06
CA GLY A 62 28.24 -9.12 7.77
C GLY A 62 29.61 -8.65 7.27
N PRO A 63 30.46 -9.59 6.81
CA PRO A 63 31.80 -9.27 6.35
C PRO A 63 31.77 -8.49 5.02
N PRO A 64 32.86 -7.76 4.70
CA PRO A 64 33.05 -7.18 3.38
C PRO A 64 32.87 -8.26 2.28
N PRO A 65 32.31 -7.91 1.12
CA PRO A 65 32.12 -8.86 0.03
C PRO A 65 33.46 -9.42 -0.47
N ASP A 66 33.49 -10.68 -0.90
CA ASP A 66 34.53 -11.22 -1.79
C ASP A 66 34.11 -10.95 -3.26
N PRO A 67 34.73 -9.96 -3.94
CA PRO A 67 34.31 -9.61 -5.30
C PRO A 67 34.63 -10.70 -6.33
N GLN A 68 35.66 -11.51 -6.09
CA GLN A 68 36.03 -12.60 -7.01
C GLN A 68 35.01 -13.72 -6.96
N ARG A 69 34.57 -14.06 -5.75
CA ARG A 69 33.48 -15.04 -5.55
C ARG A 69 32.17 -14.54 -6.15
N ALA A 70 31.77 -13.30 -5.84
CA ALA A 70 30.58 -12.67 -6.41
C ALA A 70 30.63 -12.70 -7.95
N GLU A 71 31.76 -12.35 -8.55
CA GLU A 71 31.92 -12.38 -10.00
C GLU A 71 31.85 -13.81 -10.58
N ALA A 72 32.49 -14.78 -9.93
CA ALA A 72 32.48 -16.16 -10.39
C ALA A 72 31.07 -16.76 -10.37
N VAL A 73 30.34 -16.59 -9.26
CA VAL A 73 28.95 -17.06 -9.12
C VAL A 73 28.03 -16.28 -10.05
N GLY A 74 28.19 -14.96 -10.14
CA GLY A 74 27.39 -14.11 -11.04
C GLY A 74 27.53 -14.52 -12.51
N ARG A 75 28.75 -14.85 -12.98
CA ARG A 75 28.95 -15.37 -14.35
C ARG A 75 28.24 -16.71 -14.58
N GLN A 76 28.26 -17.61 -13.59
CA GLN A 76 27.55 -18.89 -13.69
C GLN A 76 26.05 -18.69 -13.75
N ALA A 77 25.49 -17.89 -12.83
CA ALA A 77 24.07 -17.57 -12.81
C ALA A 77 23.61 -16.87 -14.10
N TRP A 78 24.41 -15.94 -14.63
CA TRP A 78 24.16 -15.33 -15.94
C TRP A 78 24.10 -16.37 -17.06
N GLY A 79 25.06 -17.30 -17.10
CA GLY A 79 25.06 -18.38 -18.09
C GLY A 79 23.79 -19.26 -18.02
N VAL A 80 23.28 -19.51 -16.80
CA VAL A 80 22.03 -20.24 -16.57
C VAL A 80 20.81 -19.44 -17.03
N LEU A 81 20.70 -18.16 -16.65
CA LEU A 81 19.57 -17.31 -17.03
C LEU A 81 19.46 -17.13 -18.56
N PHE A 82 20.59 -17.12 -19.27
CA PHE A 82 20.63 -16.96 -20.73
C PHE A 82 20.71 -18.29 -21.50
N ALA A 83 20.63 -19.44 -20.81
CA ALA A 83 20.51 -20.73 -21.48
C ALA A 83 19.17 -20.87 -22.21
N ASP A 84 19.13 -21.79 -23.18
CA ASP A 84 17.94 -22.05 -23.98
C ASP A 84 16.85 -22.74 -23.13
N ALA A 85 15.82 -21.98 -22.78
CA ALA A 85 14.69 -22.48 -21.99
C ALA A 85 13.87 -23.55 -22.72
N GLN A 86 13.90 -23.62 -24.06
CA GLN A 86 13.24 -24.70 -24.81
C GLN A 86 13.99 -26.02 -24.64
N GLN A 87 15.33 -25.96 -24.54
CA GLN A 87 16.16 -27.14 -24.36
C GLN A 87 16.19 -27.63 -22.91
N TYR A 88 16.30 -26.72 -21.94
CA TYR A 88 16.57 -27.07 -20.54
C TYR A 88 15.37 -26.89 -19.60
N GLY A 89 14.28 -26.28 -20.07
CA GLY A 89 13.12 -25.91 -19.27
C GLY A 89 13.36 -24.66 -18.43
N ALA A 90 12.37 -23.78 -18.35
CA ALA A 90 12.50 -22.52 -17.59
C ALA A 90 12.64 -22.73 -16.08
N ARG A 91 11.82 -23.61 -15.50
CA ARG A 91 11.85 -23.91 -14.05
C ARG A 91 13.20 -24.47 -13.56
N PRO A 92 13.82 -25.48 -14.21
CA PRO A 92 15.17 -25.92 -13.86
C PRO A 92 16.22 -24.80 -13.91
N LEU A 93 16.16 -23.93 -14.92
CA LEU A 93 17.08 -22.78 -15.02
C LEU A 93 16.89 -21.80 -13.86
N LEU A 94 15.65 -21.47 -13.52
CA LEU A 94 15.33 -20.62 -12.36
C LEU A 94 15.79 -21.24 -11.04
N ASP A 95 15.54 -22.53 -10.83
CA ASP A 95 15.93 -23.26 -9.62
C ASP A 95 17.46 -23.27 -9.46
N GLN A 96 18.18 -23.48 -10.56
CA GLN A 96 19.64 -23.48 -10.59
C GLN A 96 20.22 -22.08 -10.35
N ALA A 97 19.68 -21.05 -11.00
CA ALA A 97 20.10 -19.66 -10.77
C ALA A 97 19.84 -19.24 -9.32
N GLY A 98 18.66 -19.54 -8.78
CA GLY A 98 18.31 -19.29 -7.39
C GLY A 98 19.26 -20.00 -6.41
N THR A 99 19.59 -21.26 -6.66
CA THR A 99 20.52 -22.04 -5.81
C THR A 99 21.93 -21.43 -5.80
N LEU A 100 22.43 -21.00 -6.96
CA LEU A 100 23.73 -20.33 -7.06
C LEU A 100 23.76 -19.04 -6.23
N LEU A 101 22.72 -18.22 -6.37
CA LEU A 101 22.65 -16.90 -5.75
C LEU A 101 22.32 -16.96 -4.25
N ALA A 102 21.50 -17.91 -3.80
CA ALA A 102 21.22 -18.15 -2.38
C ALA A 102 22.45 -18.54 -1.56
N SER A 103 23.54 -18.98 -2.21
CA SER A 103 24.81 -19.29 -1.54
C SER A 103 25.64 -18.05 -1.18
N LEU A 104 25.31 -16.89 -1.74
CA LEU A 104 26.05 -15.65 -1.54
C LEU A 104 25.57 -14.92 -0.27
N PRO A 105 26.48 -14.32 0.53
CA PRO A 105 26.08 -13.37 1.54
C PRO A 105 25.43 -12.12 0.89
N PRO A 106 24.63 -11.34 1.66
CA PRO A 106 23.93 -10.16 1.17
C PRO A 106 24.79 -9.19 0.33
N THR A 107 26.03 -8.95 0.76
CA THR A 107 26.98 -8.05 0.10
C THR A 107 27.44 -8.54 -1.26
N GLU A 108 27.67 -9.84 -1.41
CA GLU A 108 28.07 -10.45 -2.68
C GLU A 108 26.88 -10.58 -3.63
N LEU A 109 25.69 -10.91 -3.10
CA LEU A 109 24.46 -10.96 -3.88
C LEU A 109 24.14 -9.58 -4.49
N ASP A 110 24.30 -8.52 -3.70
CA ASP A 110 24.11 -7.14 -4.14
C ASP A 110 25.04 -6.78 -5.33
N LEU A 111 26.33 -7.16 -5.25
CA LEU A 111 27.26 -6.97 -6.37
C LEU A 111 26.81 -7.71 -7.64
N VAL A 112 26.24 -8.90 -7.51
CA VAL A 112 25.74 -9.68 -8.65
C VAL A 112 24.50 -9.01 -9.25
N VAL A 113 23.52 -8.62 -8.44
CA VAL A 113 22.29 -7.96 -8.91
C VAL A 113 22.61 -6.64 -9.63
N ARG A 114 23.50 -5.81 -9.06
CA ARG A 114 23.97 -4.58 -9.72
C ARG A 114 24.63 -4.86 -11.08
N ARG A 115 25.39 -5.94 -11.19
CA ARG A 115 26.07 -6.33 -12.43
C ARG A 115 25.13 -6.92 -13.47
N PHE A 116 24.09 -7.62 -13.05
CA PHE A 116 23.03 -8.08 -13.95
C PHE A 116 22.35 -6.90 -14.63
N GLY A 117 22.14 -5.80 -13.90
CA GLY A 117 21.44 -4.62 -14.40
C GLY A 117 20.05 -4.98 -14.91
N THR A 118 19.47 -4.11 -15.74
CA THR A 118 18.14 -4.34 -16.31
C THR A 118 18.11 -5.61 -17.17
N GLN A 119 19.09 -5.82 -18.03
CA GLN A 119 19.11 -6.96 -18.96
C GLN A 119 19.03 -8.33 -18.25
N GLY A 120 19.80 -8.52 -17.18
CA GLY A 120 19.77 -9.77 -16.43
C GLY A 120 18.50 -9.95 -15.62
N LEU A 121 17.98 -8.85 -15.04
CA LEU A 121 16.75 -8.84 -14.27
C LEU A 121 15.53 -9.09 -15.16
N ASP A 122 15.43 -8.40 -16.30
CA ASP A 122 14.38 -8.61 -17.33
C ASP A 122 14.38 -10.05 -17.82
N ARG A 123 15.57 -10.62 -18.05
CA ARG A 123 15.67 -12.03 -18.47
C ARG A 123 15.20 -12.98 -17.37
N TRP A 124 15.56 -12.70 -16.12
CA TRP A 124 15.12 -13.52 -14.99
C TRP A 124 13.61 -13.45 -14.82
N ASP A 125 13.04 -12.25 -14.85
CA ASP A 125 11.60 -11.99 -14.84
C ASP A 125 10.89 -12.77 -15.94
N ALA A 126 11.33 -12.64 -17.20
CA ALA A 126 10.76 -13.33 -18.34
C ALA A 126 10.77 -14.86 -18.20
N LEU A 127 11.81 -15.46 -17.60
CA LEU A 127 11.85 -16.90 -17.36
C LEU A 127 10.74 -17.36 -16.40
N THR A 128 10.34 -16.54 -15.42
CA THR A 128 9.27 -16.89 -14.47
C THR A 128 7.90 -17.02 -15.14
N HIS A 129 7.73 -16.38 -16.30
CA HIS A 129 6.49 -16.34 -17.08
C HIS A 129 6.45 -17.35 -18.24
N ILE A 130 7.52 -18.09 -18.50
CA ILE A 130 7.49 -19.12 -19.55
C ILE A 130 6.54 -20.22 -19.12
N GLU A 131 5.49 -20.43 -19.92
CA GLU A 131 4.52 -21.49 -19.72
C GLU A 131 5.02 -22.84 -20.27
N ASP A 132 4.64 -23.92 -19.60
CA ASP A 132 4.83 -25.28 -20.08
C ASP A 132 3.76 -25.68 -21.11
N GLU A 133 3.78 -26.93 -21.56
CA GLU A 133 2.81 -27.47 -22.53
C GLU A 133 1.34 -27.47 -22.02
N HIS A 134 1.13 -27.28 -20.72
CA HIS A 134 -0.17 -27.20 -20.06
C HIS A 134 -0.59 -25.76 -19.75
N GLY A 135 0.18 -24.75 -20.22
CA GLY A 135 -0.08 -23.34 -19.94
C GLY A 135 0.22 -22.95 -18.49
N GLN A 136 1.01 -23.74 -17.76
CA GLN A 136 1.39 -23.41 -16.39
C GLN A 136 2.70 -22.62 -16.39
N PRO A 137 2.77 -21.45 -15.74
CA PRO A 137 3.99 -20.67 -15.67
C PRO A 137 5.08 -21.44 -14.92
N ALA A 138 6.34 -21.21 -15.30
CA ALA A 138 7.49 -21.89 -14.70
C ALA A 138 7.49 -21.81 -13.17
N TYR A 139 7.20 -20.62 -12.63
CA TYR A 139 6.90 -20.38 -11.23
C TYR A 139 5.46 -19.91 -11.09
N ASP A 140 4.70 -20.52 -10.17
CA ASP A 140 3.42 -19.98 -9.72
C ASP A 140 3.63 -18.67 -8.94
N TRP A 141 2.53 -17.95 -8.69
CA TRP A 141 2.55 -16.67 -7.99
C TRP A 141 3.23 -16.77 -6.61
N ARG A 142 2.98 -17.83 -5.83
CA ARG A 142 3.57 -17.98 -4.49
C ARG A 142 5.09 -18.08 -4.59
N ARG A 143 5.59 -18.89 -5.52
CA ARG A 143 7.02 -19.07 -5.74
C ARG A 143 7.70 -17.82 -6.31
N GLN A 144 7.00 -17.07 -7.15
CA GLN A 144 7.44 -15.73 -7.58
C GLN A 144 7.57 -14.80 -6.38
N GLN A 145 6.56 -14.70 -5.51
CA GLN A 145 6.61 -13.85 -4.32
C GLN A 145 7.72 -14.27 -3.34
N GLU A 146 7.95 -15.57 -3.15
CA GLU A 146 9.06 -16.07 -2.32
C GLU A 146 10.42 -15.61 -2.87
N LEU A 147 10.63 -15.73 -4.19
CA LEU A 147 11.84 -15.28 -4.86
C LEU A 147 12.04 -13.77 -4.68
N PHE A 148 11.03 -12.96 -5.01
CA PHE A 148 11.16 -11.50 -4.96
C PHE A 148 11.28 -10.99 -3.53
N SER A 149 10.52 -11.54 -2.60
CA SER A 149 10.64 -11.16 -1.19
C SER A 149 12.00 -11.53 -0.62
N TRP A 150 12.58 -12.67 -1.01
CA TRP A 150 13.95 -12.99 -0.65
C TRP A 150 14.95 -11.98 -1.24
N LEU A 151 14.89 -11.71 -2.55
CA LEU A 151 15.81 -10.78 -3.21
C LEU A 151 15.70 -9.38 -2.59
N LEU A 152 14.50 -8.81 -2.55
CA LEU A 152 14.22 -7.46 -2.07
C LEU A 152 14.64 -7.25 -0.62
N ARG A 153 14.55 -8.26 0.25
CA ARG A 153 14.99 -8.16 1.66
C ARG A 153 16.49 -8.31 1.85
N THR A 154 17.19 -8.88 0.87
CA THR A 154 18.59 -9.32 1.03
C THR A 154 19.58 -8.29 0.48
N VAL A 155 19.27 -7.65 -0.65
CA VAL A 155 20.21 -6.73 -1.32
C VAL A 155 20.20 -5.33 -0.70
N SER A 156 21.06 -4.43 -1.20
CA SER A 156 21.06 -3.01 -0.82
C SER A 156 19.74 -2.31 -1.20
N PRO A 157 19.45 -1.11 -0.66
CA PRO A 157 18.32 -0.31 -1.13
C PRO A 157 18.36 -0.07 -2.65
N TYR A 158 19.55 0.23 -3.19
CA TYR A 158 19.75 0.40 -4.63
C TYR A 158 19.46 -0.89 -5.40
N GLY A 159 19.97 -2.03 -4.92
CA GLY A 159 19.69 -3.34 -5.51
C GLY A 159 18.19 -3.67 -5.50
N ALA A 160 17.48 -3.34 -4.42
CA ALA A 160 16.05 -3.58 -4.31
C ALA A 160 15.26 -2.71 -5.30
N MET A 161 15.63 -1.43 -5.46
CA MET A 161 15.05 -0.54 -6.46
C MET A 161 15.34 -1.01 -7.89
N LEU A 162 16.55 -1.53 -8.16
CA LEU A 162 16.87 -2.14 -9.45
C LEU A 162 15.97 -3.35 -9.75
N ILE A 163 15.75 -4.21 -8.77
CA ILE A 163 14.81 -5.34 -8.90
C ILE A 163 13.39 -4.82 -9.17
N GLY A 164 12.91 -3.87 -8.37
CA GLY A 164 11.56 -3.32 -8.53
C GLY A 164 11.34 -2.62 -9.89
N ALA A 165 12.39 -2.07 -10.48
CA ALA A 165 12.33 -1.42 -11.79
C ALA A 165 12.57 -2.39 -12.97
N GLY A 166 13.43 -3.40 -12.79
CA GLY A 166 13.85 -4.35 -13.84
C GLY A 166 13.19 -5.72 -13.79
N MET A 167 12.33 -5.98 -12.80
CA MET A 167 11.50 -7.18 -12.71
C MET A 167 10.06 -6.76 -12.44
N PRO A 168 9.27 -6.41 -13.48
CA PRO A 168 7.93 -5.88 -13.31
C PRO A 168 7.01 -6.74 -12.44
N CYS A 169 7.12 -8.07 -12.45
CA CYS A 169 6.28 -8.90 -11.59
C CYS A 169 6.64 -8.83 -10.08
N SER A 170 7.75 -8.17 -9.73
CA SER A 170 8.15 -7.98 -8.34
C SER A 170 7.43 -6.81 -7.65
N GLN A 171 6.89 -5.83 -8.39
CA GLN A 171 6.19 -4.66 -7.84
C GLN A 171 4.97 -4.32 -8.70
N PRO A 172 3.82 -3.99 -8.09
CA PRO A 172 2.58 -3.76 -8.85
C PRO A 172 2.68 -2.44 -9.59
N ASP A 173 2.17 -2.41 -10.82
CA ASP A 173 2.07 -1.17 -11.58
C ASP A 173 0.70 -0.49 -11.40
N TYR A 174 0.57 0.75 -11.84
CA TYR A 174 -0.71 1.45 -11.95
C TYR A 174 -0.84 2.20 -13.26
N ASP A 175 -2.02 2.13 -13.86
CA ASP A 175 -2.41 3.05 -14.93
C ASP A 175 -3.11 4.26 -14.29
N ALA A 176 -2.64 5.45 -14.64
CA ALA A 176 -3.24 6.70 -14.18
C ALA A 176 -4.60 6.99 -14.83
N GLU A 177 -4.90 6.33 -15.95
CA GLU A 177 -6.09 6.54 -16.79
C GLU A 177 -6.34 8.01 -17.18
N CYS A 178 -5.32 8.87 -17.04
CA CYS A 178 -5.30 10.24 -17.54
C CYS A 178 -4.11 10.37 -18.50
N GLY A 179 -4.28 11.11 -19.60
CA GLY A 179 -3.17 11.49 -20.48
C GLY A 179 -2.37 12.70 -19.97
N CYS A 180 -2.34 12.92 -18.65
CA CYS A 180 -1.95 14.20 -18.07
C CYS A 180 -0.44 14.34 -17.77
N GLY A 181 0.32 13.24 -17.85
CA GLY A 181 1.79 13.24 -17.88
C GLY A 181 2.47 13.69 -16.59
N ASP A 182 1.74 13.86 -15.49
CA ASP A 182 2.25 14.21 -14.16
C ASP A 182 2.20 13.02 -13.17
N HIS A 183 2.14 11.81 -13.73
CA HIS A 183 2.11 10.55 -12.99
C HIS A 183 3.47 9.86 -12.96
N GLY A 184 3.70 9.14 -11.88
CA GLY A 184 4.88 8.32 -11.71
C GLY A 184 5.01 7.83 -10.27
N TRP A 185 6.24 7.63 -9.84
CA TRP A 185 6.53 7.08 -8.52
C TRP A 185 7.45 8.02 -7.76
N VAL A 186 7.31 8.05 -6.44
CA VAL A 186 8.19 8.80 -5.53
C VAL A 186 8.73 7.87 -4.48
N LEU A 187 9.92 8.18 -3.99
CA LEU A 187 10.48 7.61 -2.78
C LEU A 187 10.23 8.59 -1.62
N PRO A 188 9.15 8.42 -0.84
CA PRO A 188 8.81 9.38 0.21
C PRO A 188 9.86 9.39 1.33
N GLU A 189 10.31 10.59 1.74
CA GLU A 189 11.21 10.81 2.88
C GLU A 189 10.48 10.69 4.25
N GLY A 190 9.14 10.63 4.23
CA GLY A 190 8.24 10.86 5.37
C GLY A 190 8.32 9.82 6.50
N PRO A 191 7.65 10.10 7.64
CA PRO A 191 7.72 9.25 8.82
C PRO A 191 7.23 7.82 8.52
N PHE A 192 8.16 6.86 8.49
CA PHE A 192 7.82 5.45 8.65
C PHE A 192 7.26 5.28 10.06
N ALA A 193 5.98 4.97 10.21
CA ALA A 193 5.47 4.57 11.51
C ALA A 193 6.28 3.35 12.00
N GLN A 194 6.75 3.43 13.25
CA GLN A 194 7.79 2.65 13.93
C GLN A 194 8.08 1.22 13.45
N VAL A 195 9.37 0.87 13.29
CA VAL A 195 9.94 -0.43 13.72
C VAL A 195 11.38 -0.19 14.20
N ASP A 196 11.75 -0.67 15.38
CA ASP A 196 13.13 -0.58 15.90
C ASP A 196 14.16 -1.10 14.89
N GLY A 197 15.23 -0.33 14.67
CA GLY A 197 16.42 -0.79 13.96
C GLY A 197 16.53 -0.49 12.45
N ALA A 198 15.72 0.43 11.92
CA ALA A 198 15.47 0.67 10.49
C ALA A 198 16.71 0.64 9.57
N TYR A 199 17.76 1.41 9.87
CA TYR A 199 19.09 1.28 9.25
C TYR A 199 20.08 2.20 9.98
N VAL A 200 21.35 1.92 9.75
CA VAL A 200 22.49 2.63 10.30
C VAL A 200 23.09 3.49 9.19
N THR A 201 23.17 4.81 9.39
CA THR A 201 23.87 5.69 8.43
C THR A 201 25.36 5.32 8.34
N GLU A 202 26.08 5.82 7.34
CA GLU A 202 27.55 5.68 7.24
C GLU A 202 28.30 6.05 8.54
N ASN A 203 27.69 6.88 9.39
CA ASN A 203 28.25 7.35 10.66
C ASN A 203 27.74 6.60 11.90
N TRP A 204 27.15 5.42 11.72
CA TRP A 204 26.59 4.63 12.82
C TRP A 204 25.42 5.28 13.56
N GLN A 205 24.70 6.18 12.90
CA GLN A 205 23.53 6.85 13.50
C GLN A 205 22.25 6.14 13.11
N TRP A 206 21.39 5.92 14.11
CA TRP A 206 20.03 5.41 13.91
C TRP A 206 19.15 6.51 13.33
N VAL A 207 18.44 6.20 12.24
CA VAL A 207 17.34 7.06 11.77
C VAL A 207 16.09 6.73 12.58
N SER A 208 15.53 7.75 13.23
CA SER A 208 14.31 7.60 14.05
C SER A 208 13.12 7.26 13.15
N ALA A 209 12.42 6.18 13.48
CA ALA A 209 11.07 5.95 13.00
C ALA A 209 10.09 6.85 13.77
N SER A 210 8.93 7.15 13.18
CA SER A 210 7.85 7.86 13.86
C SER A 210 7.27 6.98 14.97
N THR A 211 7.06 7.57 16.14
CA THR A 211 6.54 6.91 17.35
C THR A 211 5.04 7.12 17.53
N GLU A 212 4.35 7.65 16.52
CA GLU A 212 2.90 7.84 16.54
C GLU A 212 2.20 6.49 16.25
N ALA A 213 1.12 6.21 16.98
CA ALA A 213 0.40 4.95 16.87
C ALA A 213 -0.32 4.88 15.51
N MET A 214 -0.05 3.85 14.70
CA MET A 214 -0.75 3.60 13.44
C MET A 214 -2.26 3.39 13.72
N SER A 215 -3.07 4.43 13.54
CA SER A 215 -4.50 4.39 13.86
C SER A 215 -5.34 4.28 12.59
N TRP A 216 -6.53 3.67 12.73
CA TRP A 216 -7.56 3.73 11.68
C TRP A 216 -7.96 5.18 11.34
N GLN A 217 -7.72 6.10 12.27
CA GLN A 217 -7.96 7.53 12.10
C GLN A 217 -6.99 8.16 11.12
N ASP A 218 -5.81 7.60 10.87
CA ASP A 218 -4.76 8.24 10.07
C ASP A 218 -4.82 7.79 8.60
N MET A 219 -5.99 7.37 8.13
CA MET A 219 -6.16 6.82 6.79
C MET A 219 -7.08 7.69 5.92
N ASP A 220 -6.57 8.00 4.74
CA ASP A 220 -7.25 8.55 3.57
C ASP A 220 -6.98 7.58 2.41
N GLN A 221 -8.05 7.08 1.78
CA GLN A 221 -8.01 6.15 0.65
C GLN A 221 -7.26 6.70 -0.58
N GLY A 222 -7.24 8.01 -0.78
CA GLY A 222 -6.69 8.59 -2.01
C GLY A 222 -7.62 8.38 -3.21
N ARG A 223 -7.06 8.00 -4.36
CA ARG A 223 -7.73 8.04 -5.67
C ARG A 223 -8.08 6.68 -6.26
N PHE A 224 -7.49 5.59 -5.75
CA PHE A 224 -7.83 4.26 -6.23
C PHE A 224 -9.19 3.79 -5.71
N GLY A 225 -9.89 2.96 -6.49
CA GLY A 225 -11.19 2.34 -6.15
C GLY A 225 -11.14 1.28 -5.03
N THR A 226 -10.21 1.41 -4.09
CA THR A 226 -9.87 0.41 -3.06
C THR A 226 -10.69 0.56 -1.78
N CYS A 227 -11.86 1.20 -1.83
CA CYS A 227 -12.65 1.52 -0.63
C CYS A 227 -12.99 0.26 0.19
N TRP A 228 -13.27 -0.85 -0.49
CA TRP A 228 -13.55 -2.14 0.11
C TRP A 228 -12.37 -2.66 0.94
N LEU A 229 -11.13 -2.42 0.51
CA LEU A 229 -9.90 -2.79 1.22
C LEU A 229 -9.61 -1.82 2.37
N LEU A 230 -9.54 -0.51 2.10
CA LEU A 230 -9.11 0.47 3.10
C LEU A 230 -10.13 0.60 4.23
N THR A 231 -11.42 0.49 3.93
CA THR A 231 -12.47 0.43 4.95
C THR A 231 -12.32 -0.80 5.83
N SER A 232 -12.07 -1.97 5.23
CA SER A 232 -11.87 -3.20 5.99
C SER A 232 -10.66 -3.10 6.89
N MET A 233 -9.58 -2.48 6.41
CA MET A 233 -8.38 -2.20 7.19
C MET A 233 -8.66 -1.24 8.36
N GLN A 234 -9.43 -0.17 8.16
CA GLN A 234 -9.87 0.73 9.24
C GLN A 234 -10.71 -0.02 10.28
N ALA A 235 -11.63 -0.89 9.84
CA ALA A 235 -12.43 -1.70 10.74
C ALA A 235 -11.56 -2.66 11.59
N VAL A 236 -10.59 -3.31 10.96
CA VAL A 236 -9.62 -4.20 11.63
C VAL A 236 -8.77 -3.42 12.63
N LEU A 237 -8.23 -2.26 12.25
CA LEU A 237 -7.43 -1.42 13.15
C LEU A 237 -8.24 -0.84 14.30
N GLN A 238 -9.53 -0.52 14.07
CA GLN A 238 -10.41 -0.09 15.14
C GLN A 238 -10.65 -1.20 16.16
N ALA A 239 -10.85 -2.43 15.71
CA ALA A 239 -11.06 -3.58 16.57
C ALA A 239 -9.76 -4.07 17.24
N ASN A 240 -8.62 -3.93 16.54
CA ASN A 240 -7.30 -4.37 16.96
C ASN A 240 -6.24 -3.32 16.58
N SER A 241 -5.98 -2.38 17.48
CA SER A 241 -5.00 -1.30 17.26
C SER A 241 -3.55 -1.77 17.13
N GLN A 242 -3.26 -3.04 17.42
CA GLN A 242 -1.95 -3.65 17.25
C GLN A 242 -1.79 -4.36 15.90
N TYR A 243 -2.83 -4.34 15.03
CA TYR A 243 -2.81 -5.04 13.76
C TYR A 243 -1.68 -4.52 12.84
N ALA A 244 -1.67 -3.22 12.53
CA ALA A 244 -0.67 -2.64 11.63
C ALA A 244 0.78 -2.87 12.09
N PRO A 245 1.19 -2.57 13.34
CA PRO A 245 2.57 -2.81 13.77
C PRO A 245 2.98 -4.29 13.82
N ARG A 246 2.02 -5.23 13.79
CA ARG A 246 2.32 -6.68 13.68
C ARG A 246 2.41 -7.17 12.24
N HIS A 247 1.74 -6.51 11.30
CA HIS A 247 1.63 -6.94 9.91
C HIS A 247 2.43 -6.07 8.95
N LEU A 248 3.03 -4.98 9.42
CA LEU A 248 3.95 -4.13 8.66
C LEU A 248 5.34 -4.21 9.28
N ARG A 249 6.34 -4.51 8.46
CA ARG A 249 7.73 -4.56 8.89
C ARG A 249 8.61 -3.78 7.91
N LEU A 250 9.35 -2.81 8.44
CA LEU A 250 10.45 -2.17 7.72
C LEU A 250 11.70 -3.07 7.82
N GLU A 251 12.29 -3.40 6.69
CA GLU A 251 13.51 -4.20 6.61
C GLU A 251 14.75 -3.32 6.74
N ALA A 252 15.90 -3.92 7.06
CA ALA A 252 17.15 -3.20 7.31
C ALA A 252 17.70 -2.42 6.09
N ASN A 253 17.20 -2.71 4.89
CA ASN A 253 17.55 -2.02 3.64
C ASN A 253 16.46 -1.03 3.19
N GLY A 254 15.49 -0.73 4.04
CA GLY A 254 14.40 0.21 3.75
C GLY A 254 13.24 -0.37 2.93
N THR A 255 13.32 -1.62 2.47
CA THR A 255 12.13 -2.30 1.89
C THR A 255 11.07 -2.56 2.96
N VAL A 256 9.82 -2.70 2.53
CA VAL A 256 8.67 -2.85 3.43
C VAL A 256 8.01 -4.19 3.19
N THR A 257 7.89 -5.01 4.22
CA THR A 257 7.14 -6.26 4.17
C THR A 257 5.78 -6.09 4.83
N VAL A 258 4.73 -6.39 4.08
CA VAL A 258 3.36 -6.49 4.59
C VAL A 258 2.96 -7.95 4.69
N THR A 259 2.36 -8.35 5.81
CA THR A 259 1.75 -9.67 5.98
C THR A 259 0.27 -9.60 5.62
N LEU A 260 -0.11 -10.34 4.59
CA LEU A 260 -1.50 -10.62 4.21
C LEU A 260 -1.79 -12.11 4.40
N TYR A 261 -2.99 -12.55 4.05
CA TYR A 261 -3.40 -13.95 4.16
C TYR A 261 -3.98 -14.46 2.84
N ASP A 262 -3.46 -15.57 2.37
CA ASP A 262 -4.00 -16.31 1.23
C ASP A 262 -4.57 -17.64 1.71
N GLU A 263 -5.89 -17.78 1.60
CA GLU A 263 -6.67 -18.91 2.12
C GLU A 263 -6.36 -19.21 3.61
N GLY A 264 -6.23 -18.15 4.42
CA GLY A 264 -5.91 -18.26 5.85
C GLY A 264 -4.44 -18.52 6.17
N THR A 265 -3.59 -18.71 5.15
CA THR A 265 -2.14 -18.85 5.33
C THR A 265 -1.46 -17.48 5.23
N PRO A 266 -0.68 -17.06 6.25
CA PRO A 266 0.01 -15.78 6.20
C PRO A 266 1.08 -15.78 5.09
N ILE A 267 1.15 -14.69 4.35
CA ILE A 267 2.08 -14.44 3.26
C ILE A 267 2.73 -13.08 3.44
N GLY A 268 4.07 -13.05 3.46
CA GLY A 268 4.82 -11.80 3.51
C GLY A 268 5.11 -11.30 2.09
N ILE A 269 4.62 -10.11 1.75
CA ILE A 269 4.89 -9.44 0.48
C ILE A 269 5.87 -8.30 0.75
N THR A 270 7.10 -8.41 0.23
CA THR A 270 8.10 -7.33 0.34
C THR A 270 8.01 -6.39 -0.86
N LEU A 271 8.06 -5.10 -0.57
CA LEU A 271 7.90 -4.01 -1.51
C LEU A 271 9.09 -3.06 -1.44
N VAL A 272 9.45 -2.49 -2.59
CA VAL A 272 10.24 -1.25 -2.63
C VAL A 272 9.38 -0.15 -2.00
N PRO A 273 9.94 0.77 -1.20
CA PRO A 273 9.17 1.78 -0.48
C PRO A 273 8.69 2.94 -1.37
N ASP A 274 8.74 2.81 -2.69
CA ASP A 274 8.17 3.80 -3.61
C ASP A 274 6.64 3.70 -3.66
N LEU A 275 5.96 4.83 -3.86
CA LEU A 275 4.50 4.90 -3.94
C LEU A 275 4.02 5.66 -5.18
N PRO A 276 2.82 5.31 -5.71
CA PRO A 276 2.19 6.03 -6.81
C PRO A 276 1.97 7.51 -6.49
N TYR A 277 2.21 8.36 -7.48
CA TYR A 277 2.11 9.81 -7.36
C TYR A 277 1.51 10.42 -8.61
N GLY A 278 0.64 11.40 -8.40
CA GLY A 278 -0.05 12.11 -9.48
C GLY A 278 -0.71 13.37 -8.95
N HIS A 279 -0.89 14.37 -9.81
CA HIS A 279 -1.57 15.62 -9.43
C HIS A 279 -0.97 16.32 -8.20
N GLY A 280 0.36 16.19 -8.01
CA GLY A 280 1.08 16.86 -6.93
C GLY A 280 0.91 16.22 -5.55
N GLY A 281 0.47 14.96 -5.46
CA GLY A 281 0.39 14.22 -4.21
C GLY A 281 0.48 12.71 -4.38
N LEU A 282 0.59 11.99 -3.26
CA LEU A 282 0.45 10.54 -3.26
C LEU A 282 -0.93 10.16 -3.79
N TRP A 283 -0.94 9.25 -4.77
CA TRP A 283 -2.15 8.88 -5.49
C TRP A 283 -3.02 7.90 -4.70
N GLY A 284 -2.37 6.93 -4.06
CA GLY A 284 -3.02 5.92 -3.23
C GLY A 284 -3.24 6.35 -1.78
N ALA A 285 -3.40 5.34 -0.93
CA ALA A 285 -3.70 5.50 0.48
C ALA A 285 -2.57 6.18 1.26
N LYS A 286 -2.93 7.07 2.20
CA LYS A 286 -2.01 7.93 2.93
C LYS A 286 -2.63 8.48 4.22
N GLY A 287 -1.85 9.20 5.01
CA GLY A 287 -2.34 10.06 6.11
C GLY A 287 -3.00 11.36 5.67
N HIS A 288 -3.52 12.12 6.64
CA HIS A 288 -4.28 13.38 6.44
C HIS A 288 -3.42 14.58 6.04
N THR A 289 -2.69 14.46 4.94
CA THR A 289 -2.00 15.55 4.28
C THR A 289 -1.81 15.24 2.80
N ALA A 290 -2.06 16.25 1.96
CA ALA A 290 -1.77 16.18 0.54
C ALA A 290 -0.27 16.31 0.24
N ASP A 291 0.51 16.85 1.17
CA ASP A 291 1.96 16.98 1.02
C ASP A 291 2.66 15.65 1.31
N ALA A 292 3.13 15.00 0.25
CA ALA A 292 3.80 13.71 0.30
C ALA A 292 5.07 13.68 1.18
N ARG A 293 5.67 14.84 1.48
CA ARG A 293 6.84 14.93 2.39
C ARG A 293 6.48 14.65 3.84
N TYR A 294 5.23 14.90 4.22
CA TYR A 294 4.75 14.80 5.59
C TYR A 294 3.64 13.76 5.75
N ALA A 295 3.22 13.13 4.65
CA ALA A 295 2.20 12.10 4.67
C ALA A 295 2.69 10.86 5.41
N GLU A 296 1.83 10.30 6.24
CA GLU A 296 2.00 8.93 6.69
C GLU A 296 1.80 7.99 5.50
N THR A 297 2.80 7.17 5.23
CA THR A 297 2.85 6.30 4.04
C THR A 297 2.47 4.86 4.33
N TRP A 298 2.35 4.49 5.60
CA TRP A 298 2.02 3.13 6.01
C TRP A 298 0.70 2.60 5.41
N PRO A 299 -0.39 3.38 5.24
CA PRO A 299 -1.59 2.88 4.59
C PRO A 299 -1.33 2.49 3.13
N GLY A 300 -0.52 3.28 2.43
CA GLY A 300 -0.13 3.07 1.05
C GLY A 300 0.65 1.77 0.84
N TYR A 301 1.44 1.32 1.82
CA TYR A 301 2.14 0.04 1.71
C TYR A 301 1.20 -1.17 1.83
N PHE A 302 0.16 -1.10 2.66
CA PHE A 302 -0.87 -2.15 2.68
C PHE A 302 -1.66 -2.19 1.37
N GLU A 303 -2.01 -1.02 0.83
CA GLU A 303 -2.66 -0.93 -0.49
C GLU A 303 -1.76 -1.49 -1.60
N LYS A 304 -0.48 -1.13 -1.61
CA LYS A 304 0.51 -1.63 -2.57
C LYS A 304 0.71 -3.15 -2.44
N ALA A 305 0.74 -3.68 -1.22
CA ALA A 305 0.84 -5.13 -1.01
C ALA A 305 -0.39 -5.88 -1.53
N ALA A 306 -1.58 -5.31 -1.32
CA ALA A 306 -2.80 -5.86 -1.89
C ALA A 306 -2.81 -5.76 -3.42
N ALA A 307 -2.35 -4.64 -4.00
CA ALA A 307 -2.19 -4.51 -5.45
C ALA A 307 -1.26 -5.62 -5.99
N GLN A 308 -0.12 -5.87 -5.35
CA GLN A 308 0.79 -6.97 -5.70
C GLN A 308 0.15 -8.36 -5.56
N PHE A 309 -0.73 -8.53 -4.57
CA PHE A 309 -1.47 -9.78 -4.38
C PHE A 309 -2.50 -10.03 -5.49
N PHE A 310 -3.25 -9.00 -5.88
CA PHE A 310 -4.29 -9.09 -6.91
C PHE A 310 -3.77 -8.95 -8.35
N GLY A 311 -2.48 -8.70 -8.52
CA GLY A 311 -1.85 -8.41 -9.81
C GLY A 311 -1.33 -6.98 -9.84
N ASN A 312 -2.24 -6.00 -9.97
CA ASN A 312 -1.88 -4.59 -10.09
C ASN A 312 -2.87 -3.66 -9.37
N TYR A 313 -2.59 -2.35 -9.39
CA TYR A 313 -3.51 -1.34 -8.85
C TYR A 313 -4.86 -1.30 -9.57
N HIS A 314 -4.89 -1.52 -10.89
CA HIS A 314 -6.14 -1.66 -11.64
C HIS A 314 -7.00 -2.79 -11.07
N ASP A 315 -6.40 -3.95 -10.82
CA ASP A 315 -7.11 -5.15 -10.41
C ASP A 315 -7.66 -5.04 -8.98
N VAL A 316 -6.88 -4.48 -8.04
CA VAL A 316 -7.38 -4.22 -6.68
C VAL A 316 -8.43 -3.09 -6.65
N ALA A 317 -8.36 -2.12 -7.55
CA ALA A 317 -9.34 -1.03 -7.65
C ALA A 317 -10.69 -1.47 -8.23
N HIS A 318 -10.72 -2.54 -9.04
CA HIS A 318 -11.93 -3.01 -9.73
C HIS A 318 -12.38 -4.42 -9.34
N GLY A 319 -11.57 -5.18 -8.61
CA GLY A 319 -11.68 -6.64 -8.51
C GLY A 319 -11.93 -7.24 -7.12
N GLY A 320 -12.38 -6.49 -6.12
CA GLY A 320 -12.57 -7.03 -4.76
C GLY A 320 -13.83 -6.60 -4.02
N GLY A 321 -14.25 -7.43 -3.07
CA GLY A 321 -15.34 -7.16 -2.13
C GLY A 321 -14.88 -7.13 -0.68
N VAL A 322 -15.71 -6.57 0.21
CA VAL A 322 -15.39 -6.45 1.64
C VAL A 322 -15.07 -7.79 2.31
N CYS A 323 -15.74 -8.87 1.92
CA CYS A 323 -15.42 -10.21 2.44
C CYS A 323 -14.01 -10.66 2.06
N ASP A 324 -13.59 -10.36 0.82
CA ASP A 324 -12.25 -10.70 0.33
C ASP A 324 -11.19 -9.88 1.07
N ALA A 325 -11.43 -8.59 1.34
CA ALA A 325 -10.51 -7.77 2.13
C ALA A 325 -10.42 -8.26 3.58
N LEU A 326 -11.54 -8.58 4.22
CA LEU A 326 -11.53 -9.09 5.59
C LEU A 326 -10.78 -10.42 5.67
N ALA A 327 -10.95 -11.31 4.69
CA ALA A 327 -10.19 -12.56 4.59
C ALA A 327 -8.70 -12.31 4.31
N LEU A 328 -8.37 -11.41 3.39
CA LEU A 328 -6.99 -11.04 3.04
C LEU A 328 -6.24 -10.44 4.23
N LEU A 329 -6.92 -9.66 5.07
CA LEU A 329 -6.32 -8.99 6.23
C LEU A 329 -6.24 -9.91 7.45
N THR A 330 -7.23 -10.78 7.68
CA THR A 330 -7.32 -11.53 8.94
C THR A 330 -7.08 -13.03 8.80
N GLY A 331 -7.05 -13.55 7.57
CA GLY A 331 -7.04 -14.97 7.27
C GLY A 331 -8.35 -15.69 7.63
N ARG A 332 -9.44 -14.94 7.85
CA ARG A 332 -10.71 -15.48 8.33
C ARG A 332 -11.88 -15.09 7.45
N ALA A 333 -12.83 -16.01 7.34
CA ALA A 333 -14.07 -15.77 6.62
C ALA A 333 -14.94 -14.74 7.35
N ALA A 334 -15.49 -13.80 6.59
CA ALA A 334 -16.46 -12.84 7.08
C ALA A 334 -17.80 -13.51 7.41
N GLN A 335 -18.49 -12.95 8.41
CA GLN A 335 -19.78 -13.40 8.91
C GLN A 335 -20.83 -12.32 8.62
N PRO A 336 -21.83 -12.57 7.77
CA PRO A 336 -22.86 -11.60 7.47
C PRO A 336 -23.81 -11.42 8.67
N LEU A 337 -24.30 -10.20 8.85
CA LEU A 337 -25.34 -9.86 9.82
C LEU A 337 -26.71 -9.79 9.15
N ASP A 338 -27.75 -10.17 9.90
CA ASP A 338 -29.14 -9.97 9.49
C ASP A 338 -29.56 -8.50 9.70
N LEU A 339 -29.62 -7.74 8.60
CA LEU A 339 -30.02 -6.33 8.61
C LEU A 339 -31.49 -6.11 8.99
N THR A 340 -32.34 -7.15 8.92
CA THR A 340 -33.76 -7.04 9.27
C THR A 340 -34.01 -7.19 10.78
N SER A 341 -33.02 -7.71 11.50
CA SER A 341 -33.11 -8.00 12.92
C SER A 341 -33.49 -6.76 13.75
N PRO A 342 -34.48 -6.87 14.67
CA PRO A 342 -34.76 -5.82 15.64
C PRO A 342 -33.64 -5.56 16.63
N TRP A 343 -32.69 -6.49 16.73
CA TRP A 343 -31.56 -6.44 17.64
C TRP A 343 -30.26 -6.05 16.94
N LEU A 344 -30.30 -5.58 15.69
CA LEU A 344 -29.10 -5.28 14.90
C LEU A 344 -28.09 -4.40 15.64
N ALA A 345 -28.54 -3.30 16.26
CA ALA A 345 -27.65 -2.41 17.00
C ALA A 345 -27.03 -3.10 18.25
N GLN A 346 -27.78 -3.98 18.91
CA GLN A 346 -27.25 -4.76 20.03
C GLN A 346 -26.24 -5.80 19.54
N GLU A 347 -26.53 -6.53 18.47
CA GLU A 347 -25.63 -7.51 17.87
C GLU A 347 -24.31 -6.85 17.43
N ILE A 348 -24.38 -5.67 16.80
CA ILE A 348 -23.19 -4.89 16.43
C ILE A 348 -22.37 -4.50 17.66
N ALA A 349 -23.02 -4.05 18.74
CA ALA A 349 -22.33 -3.71 19.98
C ALA A 349 -21.64 -4.94 20.59
N ASP A 350 -22.32 -6.08 20.62
CA ASP A 350 -21.77 -7.33 21.14
C ASP A 350 -20.57 -7.80 20.31
N ARG A 351 -20.64 -7.70 18.97
CA ARG A 351 -19.54 -8.02 18.07
C ARG A 351 -18.34 -7.10 18.26
N LYS A 352 -18.55 -5.78 18.36
CA LYS A 352 -17.49 -4.81 18.68
C LYS A 352 -16.85 -5.08 20.04
N ALA A 353 -17.65 -5.44 21.05
CA ALA A 353 -17.14 -5.78 22.38
C ALA A 353 -16.29 -7.06 22.39
N ARG A 354 -16.58 -8.00 21.48
CA ARG A 354 -15.73 -9.18 21.21
C ARG A 354 -14.56 -8.89 20.27
N GLY A 355 -14.39 -7.63 19.87
CA GLY A 355 -13.34 -7.14 18.96
C GLY A 355 -13.39 -7.70 17.56
N GLN A 356 -14.60 -7.91 17.06
CA GLN A 356 -14.81 -8.10 15.63
C GLN A 356 -14.72 -6.75 14.91
N ALA A 357 -14.10 -6.77 13.74
CA ALA A 357 -14.18 -5.69 12.76
C ALA A 357 -15.50 -5.83 12.01
N LEU A 358 -16.17 -4.71 11.71
CA LEU A 358 -17.42 -4.72 10.96
C LEU A 358 -17.40 -3.69 9.83
N VAL A 359 -17.87 -4.10 8.66
CA VAL A 359 -17.90 -3.31 7.43
C VAL A 359 -19.30 -3.39 6.81
N ALA A 360 -19.83 -2.24 6.42
CA ALA A 360 -21.08 -2.08 5.69
C ALA A 360 -20.81 -1.68 4.24
N THR A 361 -21.72 -2.03 3.33
CA THR A 361 -21.66 -1.55 1.93
C THR A 361 -22.98 -0.91 1.52
N THR A 362 -22.91 0.13 0.69
CA THR A 362 -24.07 0.83 0.12
C THR A 362 -24.42 0.31 -1.28
N PRO A 363 -25.69 0.42 -1.73
CA PRO A 363 -26.09 0.04 -3.07
C PRO A 363 -25.62 1.07 -4.11
N GLY A 364 -25.61 0.70 -5.39
CA GLY A 364 -25.31 1.59 -6.52
C GLY A 364 -24.31 0.99 -7.49
N THR A 365 -23.89 1.79 -8.46
CA THR A 365 -22.88 1.40 -9.47
C THR A 365 -21.69 2.37 -9.56
N SER A 366 -21.73 3.47 -8.81
CA SER A 366 -20.73 4.54 -8.84
C SER A 366 -20.65 5.21 -7.48
N ASP A 367 -19.44 5.40 -6.98
CA ASP A 367 -19.15 6.11 -5.73
C ASP A 367 -19.25 7.64 -5.85
N ARG A 368 -19.44 8.15 -7.07
CA ARG A 368 -19.76 9.55 -7.34
C ARG A 368 -21.20 9.91 -7.04
N ASP A 369 -22.09 8.92 -6.99
CA ASP A 369 -23.49 9.12 -6.65
C ASP A 369 -23.67 9.13 -5.12
N THR A 370 -24.71 9.81 -4.66
CA THR A 370 -24.98 9.94 -3.22
C THR A 370 -26.38 9.42 -2.86
N ILE A 371 -26.50 8.84 -1.67
CA ILE A 371 -27.73 8.34 -1.08
C ILE A 371 -27.92 8.94 0.33
N ALA A 372 -29.04 8.61 0.97
CA ALA A 372 -29.38 9.09 2.32
C ALA A 372 -29.26 10.63 2.43
N ASP A 373 -29.83 11.34 1.45
CA ASP A 373 -29.80 12.80 1.34
C ASP A 373 -28.38 13.40 1.34
N GLY A 374 -27.46 12.75 0.62
CA GLY A 374 -26.08 13.21 0.47
C GLY A 374 -25.15 12.86 1.62
N ARG A 375 -25.60 12.07 2.61
CA ARG A 375 -24.77 11.63 3.74
C ARG A 375 -23.88 10.43 3.43
N LEU A 376 -24.23 9.65 2.40
CA LEU A 376 -23.49 8.46 2.00
C LEU A 376 -23.23 8.50 0.51
N ALA A 377 -22.08 7.96 0.10
CA ALA A 377 -21.77 7.59 -1.27
C ALA A 377 -22.46 6.25 -1.60
N ALA A 378 -22.92 6.12 -2.83
CA ALA A 378 -23.40 4.85 -3.39
C ALA A 378 -22.21 3.94 -3.74
N ASN A 379 -22.44 2.64 -3.97
CA ASN A 379 -21.39 1.67 -4.35
C ASN A 379 -20.09 1.77 -3.52
N HIS A 380 -20.21 1.99 -2.21
CA HIS A 380 -19.08 2.33 -1.35
C HIS A 380 -19.08 1.51 -0.06
N ALA A 381 -17.90 1.32 0.52
CA ALA A 381 -17.72 0.62 1.78
C ALA A 381 -17.56 1.62 2.95
N TYR A 382 -18.12 1.26 4.10
CA TYR A 382 -18.03 2.02 5.35
C TYR A 382 -17.71 1.08 6.52
N PHE A 383 -16.86 1.48 7.44
CA PHE A 383 -16.65 0.68 8.66
C PHE A 383 -17.69 1.09 9.69
N ILE A 384 -18.10 0.15 10.54
CA ILE A 384 -19.00 0.49 11.65
C ILE A 384 -18.20 1.20 12.74
N LYS A 385 -18.14 2.52 12.63
CA LYS A 385 -17.38 3.39 13.53
C LYS A 385 -17.87 3.27 14.97
N ASP A 386 -19.18 3.34 15.17
CA ASP A 386 -19.80 3.34 16.50
C ASP A 386 -21.23 2.78 16.46
N VAL A 387 -21.84 2.59 17.62
CA VAL A 387 -23.21 2.07 17.76
C VAL A 387 -23.89 2.61 19.02
N ASP A 388 -25.17 2.89 18.91
CA ASP A 388 -26.05 3.31 20.01
C ASP A 388 -27.19 2.29 20.14
N PRO A 389 -27.00 1.22 20.94
CA PRO A 389 -28.02 0.18 21.12
C PRO A 389 -29.31 0.71 21.74
N ALA A 390 -29.22 1.68 22.65
CA ALA A 390 -30.39 2.25 23.33
C ALA A 390 -31.25 3.07 22.37
N GLY A 391 -30.63 3.84 21.48
CA GLY A 391 -31.31 4.57 20.41
C GLY A 391 -31.60 3.75 19.16
N GLY A 392 -31.07 2.53 19.04
CA GLY A 392 -31.22 1.67 17.86
C GLY A 392 -30.57 2.26 16.61
N ARG A 393 -29.38 2.86 16.75
CA ARG A 393 -28.65 3.54 15.67
C ARG A 393 -27.24 3.00 15.51
N ILE A 394 -26.72 3.06 14.29
CA ILE A 394 -25.34 2.69 13.95
C ILE A 394 -24.64 3.89 13.32
N CYS A 395 -23.34 4.03 13.57
CA CYS A 395 -22.50 5.06 12.98
C CYS A 395 -21.55 4.45 11.96
N LEU A 396 -21.61 4.95 10.73
CA LEU A 396 -20.73 4.58 9.64
C LEU A 396 -19.58 5.58 9.54
N GLY A 397 -18.35 5.09 9.34
CA GLY A 397 -17.17 5.91 9.05
C GLY A 397 -16.72 5.72 7.61
N ASN A 398 -16.39 6.83 6.93
CA ASN A 398 -15.98 6.84 5.53
C ASN A 398 -14.44 6.76 5.38
N PRO A 399 -13.89 5.85 4.55
CA PRO A 399 -12.45 5.72 4.33
C PRO A 399 -11.80 6.87 3.56
N TRP A 400 -12.58 7.78 2.97
CA TRP A 400 -12.05 8.90 2.17
C TRP A 400 -11.30 9.95 2.98
N GLY A 401 -11.31 9.90 4.31
CA GLY A 401 -10.57 10.85 5.14
C GLY A 401 -10.84 12.32 4.75
N ASP A 402 -9.76 13.07 4.48
CA ASP A 402 -9.80 14.47 4.02
C ASP A 402 -10.49 14.66 2.65
N GLY A 403 -10.63 13.61 1.84
CA GLY A 403 -11.35 13.64 0.57
C GLY A 403 -12.87 13.64 0.71
N ALA A 404 -13.41 13.23 1.86
CA ALA A 404 -14.86 13.28 2.10
C ALA A 404 -15.32 14.67 2.54
N THR A 405 -16.57 15.03 2.19
CA THR A 405 -17.22 16.20 2.77
C THR A 405 -17.49 15.96 4.27
N ARG A 406 -17.59 17.04 5.06
CA ARG A 406 -17.93 16.92 6.50
C ARG A 406 -19.24 16.17 6.76
N GLN A 407 -20.19 16.24 5.82
CA GLN A 407 -21.47 15.53 5.92
C GLN A 407 -21.34 14.02 5.69
N MET A 408 -20.28 13.59 4.98
CA MET A 408 -20.02 12.19 4.62
C MET A 408 -18.96 11.52 5.50
N TRP A 409 -18.28 12.26 6.37
CA TRP A 409 -17.25 11.71 7.26
C TRP A 409 -17.79 10.64 8.21
N GLU A 410 -18.96 10.91 8.77
CA GLU A 410 -19.69 9.97 9.60
C GLU A 410 -21.18 10.11 9.37
N CYS A 411 -21.88 8.98 9.41
CA CYS A 411 -23.32 8.95 9.22
C CYS A 411 -23.97 8.04 10.24
N TRP A 412 -24.84 8.61 11.06
CA TRP A 412 -25.73 7.84 11.93
C TRP A 412 -26.97 7.42 11.14
N LEU A 413 -27.23 6.11 11.12
CA LEU A 413 -28.45 5.53 10.56
C LEU A 413 -29.30 4.94 11.68
N THR A 414 -30.59 5.26 11.65
CA THR A 414 -31.60 4.54 12.42
C THR A 414 -31.89 3.18 11.80
N ARG A 415 -32.51 2.27 12.56
CA ARG A 415 -32.96 0.97 12.03
C ARG A 415 -33.81 1.08 10.75
N GLN A 416 -34.63 2.12 10.62
CA GLN A 416 -35.48 2.30 9.44
C GLN A 416 -34.67 2.72 8.21
N GLU A 417 -33.53 3.36 8.40
CA GLU A 417 -32.63 3.81 7.33
C GLU A 417 -31.63 2.72 6.89
N VAL A 418 -31.36 1.72 7.73
CA VAL A 418 -30.42 0.63 7.40
C VAL A 418 -30.85 -0.13 6.15
N GLY A 419 -32.08 -0.67 6.12
CA GLY A 419 -32.56 -1.49 4.99
C GLY A 419 -32.56 -0.76 3.63
N PRO A 420 -33.03 0.50 3.55
CA PRO A 420 -33.00 1.28 2.31
C PRO A 420 -31.61 1.71 1.84
N HIS A 421 -30.60 1.75 2.71
CA HIS A 421 -29.30 2.35 2.39
C HIS A 421 -28.10 1.40 2.48
N LEU A 422 -28.25 0.24 3.10
CA LEU A 422 -27.20 -0.76 3.22
C LEU A 422 -27.58 -2.06 2.52
N VAL A 423 -26.61 -2.66 1.83
CA VAL A 423 -26.74 -3.96 1.17
C VAL A 423 -26.41 -5.09 2.14
N ARG A 424 -25.35 -4.93 2.94
CA ARG A 424 -24.86 -5.92 3.90
C ARG A 424 -24.02 -5.26 4.97
N ILE A 425 -23.89 -5.96 6.10
CA ILE A 425 -22.86 -5.74 7.11
C ILE A 425 -22.17 -7.07 7.33
N ASP A 426 -20.85 -7.08 7.19
CA ASP A 426 -20.00 -8.25 7.39
C ASP A 426 -19.09 -8.00 8.59
N ALA A 427 -18.91 -9.02 9.41
CA ALA A 427 -18.05 -8.99 10.59
C ALA A 427 -16.98 -10.08 10.55
N VAL A 428 -15.80 -9.80 11.10
CA VAL A 428 -14.72 -10.78 11.17
C VAL A 428 -13.98 -10.67 12.49
N ASP A 429 -13.52 -11.81 13.02
CA ASP A 429 -12.64 -11.83 14.18
C ASP A 429 -11.24 -11.31 13.80
N THR A 430 -10.62 -10.52 14.69
CA THR A 430 -9.31 -9.90 14.42
C THR A 430 -8.14 -10.52 15.20
N TRP A 431 -8.39 -11.65 15.90
CA TRP A 431 -7.43 -12.43 16.69
C TRP A 431 -7.76 -13.91 16.75
#